data_AF-A0A7I8EID3-F1
#
_entry.id   AF-A0A7I8EID3-F1
#
_cell.length_a   1.000
_cell.length_b   1.000
_cell.length_c   1.000
_cell.angle_alpha   90.00
_cell.angle_beta   90.00
_cell.angle_gamma   90.00
#
_symmetry.space_group_name_H-M   'P 1'
#
loop_
_entity.id
_entity.type
_entity.pdbx_description
1 polymer ?
#
loop_
_entity_poly.entity_id
_entity_poly.type
_entity_poly.pdbx_seq_one_letter_code
_entity_poly.pdbx_strand_id
1 'polypeptide(L)'
;MSYPQSSWPIERPEQLADMLHEQGASPEECADLLPALLRLSEWQAPQPSPAETRRLLAVLAPELPATSPVRQAIREHRQHRVAFLLATARAQVSLFGLGFWLVSALVTLIGAAVVLSNVVSDQEVVLRASGPLLAFLGTIVAFRGRGARVLELELVCLPSPLQLALARLVIVLGYDVGLGLALSLVLWAGGSGQVLALTLAWLMPLLLVAGLALLLSLRLPVQAAASLAYGSWLAFLVISSATNLQALLLTPTLLVLPGCIGLALLAIALLRIHTDMHRLLPHP
;
A
#
# COMPACT_ATOMS: atom_id res chain seq x y z
N MET A 1 -22.55 -8.23 13.12
CA MET A 1 -22.57 -9.67 13.47
C MET A 1 -21.13 -10.09 13.66
N SER A 2 -20.76 -10.32 14.91
CA SER A 2 -19.43 -10.75 15.33
C SER A 2 -19.37 -12.26 15.15
N TYR A 3 -18.48 -12.78 14.32
CA TYR A 3 -18.19 -14.21 14.34
C TYR A 3 -17.50 -14.51 15.68
N PRO A 4 -18.00 -15.46 16.48
CA PRO A 4 -17.30 -15.89 17.68
C PRO A 4 -15.97 -16.51 17.24
N GLN A 5 -14.87 -16.02 17.78
CA GLN A 5 -13.59 -16.72 17.73
C GLN A 5 -13.85 -18.15 18.17
N SER A 6 -13.48 -19.14 17.35
CA SER A 6 -13.59 -20.55 17.69
C SER A 6 -12.73 -20.79 18.93
N SER A 7 -13.37 -20.76 20.10
CA SER A 7 -12.78 -21.15 21.37
C SER A 7 -12.55 -22.65 21.27
N TRP A 8 -11.35 -23.03 20.83
CA TRP A 8 -10.83 -24.33 21.19
C TRP A 8 -10.42 -24.25 22.66
N PRO A 9 -10.84 -25.18 23.53
CA PRO A 9 -11.54 -26.44 23.24
C PRO A 9 -13.06 -26.28 23.01
N ILE A 10 -13.66 -27.16 22.19
CA ILE A 10 -15.10 -27.20 21.93
C ILE A 10 -15.85 -27.51 23.23
N GLU A 11 -16.54 -26.52 23.79
CA GLU A 11 -17.15 -26.62 25.12
C GLU A 11 -18.51 -27.34 25.10
N ARG A 12 -19.15 -27.49 23.93
CA ARG A 12 -20.49 -28.07 23.80
C ARG A 12 -20.58 -29.15 22.73
N PRO A 13 -21.13 -30.34 23.05
CA PRO A 13 -21.31 -31.43 22.09
C PRO A 13 -22.21 -31.06 20.90
N GLU A 14 -23.15 -30.14 21.10
CA GLU A 14 -24.06 -29.63 20.06
C GLU A 14 -23.29 -28.89 18.94
N GLN A 15 -22.24 -28.13 19.30
CA GLN A 15 -21.40 -27.43 18.31
C GLN A 15 -20.63 -28.41 17.42
N LEU A 16 -20.26 -29.56 17.97
CA LEU A 16 -19.48 -30.57 17.26
C LEU A 16 -20.36 -31.34 16.26
N ALA A 17 -21.62 -31.60 16.62
CA ALA A 17 -22.62 -32.14 15.71
C ALA A 17 -22.95 -31.16 14.57
N ASP A 18 -23.10 -29.87 14.87
CA ASP A 18 -23.33 -28.83 13.86
C ASP A 18 -22.16 -28.73 12.88
N MET A 19 -20.91 -28.75 13.37
CA MET A 19 -19.71 -28.75 12.52
C MET A 19 -19.60 -29.97 11.61
N LEU A 20 -19.97 -31.17 12.10
CA LEU A 20 -20.00 -32.38 11.27
C LEU A 20 -21.07 -32.29 10.18
N HIS A 21 -22.23 -31.73 10.53
CA HIS A 21 -23.31 -31.50 9.57
C HIS A 21 -22.90 -30.49 8.49
N GLU A 22 -22.20 -29.41 8.85
CA GLU A 22 -21.63 -28.44 7.90
C GLU A 22 -20.59 -29.06 6.96
N GLN A 23 -19.84 -30.08 7.43
CA GLN A 23 -18.92 -30.85 6.59
C GLN A 23 -19.59 -31.92 5.72
N GLY A 24 -20.93 -32.02 5.78
CA GLY A 24 -21.72 -32.92 4.94
C GLY A 24 -21.84 -34.34 5.49
N ALA A 25 -21.52 -34.57 6.77
CA ALA A 25 -21.75 -35.86 7.39
C ALA A 25 -23.26 -36.13 7.51
N SER A 26 -23.66 -37.36 7.18
CA SER A 26 -25.03 -37.81 7.34
C SER A 26 -25.42 -37.94 8.83
N PRO A 27 -26.71 -37.90 9.18
CA PRO A 27 -27.15 -38.00 10.57
C PRO A 27 -26.67 -39.29 11.28
N GLU A 28 -26.53 -40.38 10.53
CA GLU A 28 -26.03 -41.67 11.03
C GLU A 28 -24.52 -41.62 11.27
N GLU A 29 -23.73 -41.06 10.34
CA GLU A 29 -22.29 -40.85 10.52
C GLU A 29 -21.99 -39.88 11.67
N CYS A 30 -22.80 -38.82 11.83
CA CYS A 30 -22.70 -37.93 12.97
C CYS A 30 -22.91 -38.68 14.29
N ALA A 31 -23.91 -39.55 14.38
CA ALA A 31 -24.20 -40.33 15.58
C ALA A 31 -23.04 -41.29 15.93
N ASP A 32 -22.36 -41.84 14.92
CA ASP A 32 -21.22 -42.74 15.09
C ASP A 32 -19.91 -42.02 15.44
N LEU A 33 -19.67 -40.84 14.86
CA LEU A 33 -18.42 -40.08 15.03
C LEU A 33 -18.41 -39.19 16.27
N LEU A 34 -19.58 -38.70 16.70
CA LEU A 34 -19.70 -37.78 17.84
C LEU A 34 -19.06 -38.34 19.14
N PRO A 35 -19.25 -39.61 19.52
CA PRO A 35 -18.60 -40.17 20.71
C PRO A 35 -17.07 -40.22 20.60
N ALA A 36 -16.54 -40.53 19.41
CA ALA A 36 -15.10 -40.59 19.17
C ALA A 36 -14.46 -39.20 19.21
N LEU A 37 -15.13 -38.20 18.63
CA LEU A 37 -14.67 -36.82 18.61
C LEU A 37 -14.74 -36.15 19.98
N LEU A 38 -15.77 -36.43 20.77
CA LEU A 38 -15.83 -36.00 22.18
C LEU A 38 -14.64 -36.56 22.97
N ARG A 39 -14.36 -37.86 22.79
CA ARG A 39 -13.21 -38.51 23.43
C ARG A 39 -11.86 -37.93 22.99
N LEU A 40 -11.75 -37.53 21.72
CA LEU A 40 -10.56 -36.85 21.19
C LEU A 40 -10.45 -35.41 21.69
N SER A 41 -11.57 -34.72 21.91
CA SER A 41 -11.59 -33.34 22.43
C SER A 41 -11.13 -33.27 23.89
N GLU A 42 -11.44 -34.30 24.68
CA GLU A 42 -10.99 -34.45 26.06
C GLU A 42 -9.57 -35.04 26.15
N TRP A 43 -9.06 -35.62 25.06
CA TRP A 43 -7.74 -36.23 25.05
C TRP A 43 -6.64 -35.17 25.10
N GLN A 44 -5.95 -35.11 26.24
CA GLN A 44 -4.70 -34.36 26.34
C GLN A 44 -3.59 -35.14 25.64
N ALA A 45 -3.21 -34.67 24.46
CA ALA A 45 -2.04 -35.19 23.76
C ALA A 45 -0.81 -35.10 24.70
N PRO A 46 -0.04 -36.20 24.86
CA PRO A 46 1.21 -36.15 25.60
C PRO A 46 2.10 -35.05 25.02
N GLN A 47 2.61 -34.16 25.87
CA GLN A 47 3.56 -33.15 25.39
C GLN A 47 4.83 -33.89 24.94
N PRO A 48 5.23 -33.74 23.67
CA PRO A 48 6.41 -34.44 23.17
C PRO A 48 7.64 -33.94 23.93
N SER A 49 8.40 -34.87 24.49
CA SER A 49 9.66 -34.54 25.14
C SER A 49 10.66 -34.01 24.10
N PRO A 50 11.62 -33.17 24.51
CA PRO A 50 12.68 -32.69 23.60
C PRO A 50 13.46 -33.84 22.94
N ALA A 51 13.55 -35.00 23.60
CA ALA A 51 14.19 -36.19 23.06
C ALA A 51 13.36 -36.87 21.95
N GLU A 52 12.04 -36.96 22.11
CA GLU A 52 11.14 -37.51 21.09
C GLU A 52 11.09 -36.62 19.86
N THR A 53 11.03 -35.30 20.03
CA THR A 53 11.09 -34.35 18.91
C THR A 53 12.42 -34.48 18.15
N ARG A 54 13.55 -34.60 18.86
CA ARG A 54 14.86 -34.82 18.22
C ARG A 54 14.93 -36.16 17.48
N ARG A 55 14.35 -37.21 18.05
CA ARG A 55 14.29 -38.54 17.42
C ARG A 55 13.44 -38.52 16.16
N LEU A 56 12.28 -37.86 16.20
CA LEU A 56 11.41 -37.68 15.05
C LEU A 56 12.10 -36.87 13.96
N LEU A 57 12.75 -35.75 14.34
CA LEU A 57 13.53 -34.94 13.40
C LEU A 57 14.70 -35.73 12.80
N ALA A 58 15.38 -36.59 13.56
CA ALA A 58 16.46 -37.43 13.04
C ALA A 58 15.97 -38.45 12.00
N VAL A 59 14.73 -38.94 12.16
CA VAL A 59 14.09 -39.87 11.20
C VAL A 59 13.58 -39.13 9.96
N LEU A 60 13.00 -37.94 10.14
CA LEU A 60 12.42 -37.15 9.04
C LEU A 60 13.45 -36.32 8.28
N ALA A 61 14.54 -35.88 8.91
CA ALA A 61 15.58 -35.07 8.29
C ALA A 61 16.15 -35.64 6.97
N PRO A 62 16.42 -36.96 6.84
CA PRO A 62 16.89 -37.52 5.57
C PRO A 62 15.82 -37.62 4.48
N GLU A 63 14.54 -37.69 4.86
CA GLU A 63 13.38 -37.73 3.93
C GLU A 63 12.93 -36.32 3.52
N LEU A 64 13.30 -35.30 4.31
CA LEU A 64 13.02 -33.92 3.98
C LEU A 64 13.97 -33.46 2.86
N PRO A 65 13.45 -32.82 1.80
CA PRO A 65 14.30 -32.30 0.75
C PRO A 65 15.31 -31.31 1.34
N ALA A 66 16.60 -31.51 1.05
CA ALA A 66 17.71 -30.68 1.53
C ALA A 66 17.50 -29.18 1.24
N THR A 67 16.73 -28.88 0.20
CA THR A 67 16.24 -27.53 -0.11
C THR A 67 14.73 -27.59 -0.22
N SER A 68 14.03 -26.93 0.70
CA SER A 68 12.58 -26.78 0.58
C SER A 68 12.26 -26.04 -0.74
N PRO A 69 11.47 -26.61 -1.66
CA PRO A 69 11.11 -25.97 -2.92
C PRO A 69 10.36 -24.64 -2.66
N VAL A 70 9.61 -24.56 -1.56
CA VAL A 70 8.98 -23.31 -1.08
C VAL A 70 10.04 -22.28 -0.72
N ARG A 71 11.10 -22.68 0.00
CA ARG A 71 12.19 -21.78 0.41
C ARG A 71 13.03 -21.32 -0.79
N GLN A 72 13.17 -22.16 -1.81
CA GLN A 72 13.85 -21.83 -3.06
C GLN A 72 13.01 -20.89 -3.93
N ALA A 73 11.72 -21.15 -4.09
CA ALA A 73 10.77 -20.25 -4.75
C ALA A 73 10.70 -18.87 -4.08
N ILE A 74 10.74 -18.80 -2.74
CA ILE A 74 10.81 -17.53 -1.99
C ILE A 74 12.12 -16.77 -2.27
N ARG A 75 13.26 -17.48 -2.40
CA ARG A 75 14.57 -16.87 -2.72
C ARG A 75 14.64 -16.35 -4.15
N GLU A 76 14.12 -17.10 -5.11
CA GLU A 76 14.02 -16.67 -6.51
C GLU A 76 13.07 -15.47 -6.66
N HIS A 77 11.97 -15.46 -5.90
CA HIS A 77 11.08 -14.28 -5.76
C HIS A 77 11.82 -13.06 -5.20
N ARG A 78 12.80 -13.26 -4.29
CA ARG A 78 13.57 -12.16 -3.69
C ARG A 78 14.49 -11.48 -4.71
N GLN A 79 15.02 -12.22 -5.68
CA GLN A 79 15.90 -11.68 -6.72
C GLN A 79 15.14 -10.85 -7.78
N HIS A 80 13.87 -11.17 -8.05
CA HIS A 80 13.04 -10.49 -9.06
C HIS A 80 12.05 -9.48 -8.48
N ARG A 81 12.28 -8.97 -7.25
CA ARG A 81 11.31 -8.12 -6.53
C ARG A 81 10.81 -6.91 -7.30
N VAL A 82 11.69 -6.19 -8.00
CA VAL A 82 11.28 -4.99 -8.75
C VAL A 82 10.44 -5.38 -9.97
N ALA A 83 10.87 -6.40 -10.71
CA ALA A 83 10.11 -6.92 -11.85
C ALA A 83 8.75 -7.48 -11.42
N PHE A 84 8.69 -8.18 -10.28
CA PHE A 84 7.46 -8.68 -9.70
C PHE A 84 6.53 -7.54 -9.23
N LEU A 85 7.07 -6.51 -8.58
CA LEU A 85 6.30 -5.32 -8.21
C LEU A 85 5.75 -4.59 -9.44
N LEU A 86 6.54 -4.46 -10.50
CA LEU A 86 6.09 -3.88 -11.78
C LEU A 86 5.05 -4.75 -12.48
N ALA A 87 5.20 -6.07 -12.48
CA ALA A 87 4.22 -7.00 -13.03
C ALA A 87 2.90 -6.96 -12.24
N THR A 88 3.00 -6.92 -10.91
CA THR A 88 1.86 -6.75 -10.01
C THR A 88 1.19 -5.40 -10.25
N ALA A 89 1.98 -4.32 -10.36
CA ALA A 89 1.48 -3.01 -10.69
C ALA A 89 0.73 -3.02 -12.02
N ARG A 90 1.31 -3.60 -13.07
CA ARG A 90 0.67 -3.74 -14.39
C ARG A 90 -0.67 -4.48 -14.29
N ALA A 91 -0.75 -5.57 -13.53
CA ALA A 91 -2.00 -6.29 -13.31
C ALA A 91 -3.04 -5.41 -12.58
N GLN A 92 -2.60 -4.59 -11.62
CA GLN A 92 -3.45 -3.69 -10.85
C GLN A 92 -3.91 -2.45 -11.64
N VAL A 93 -3.31 -2.12 -12.80
CA VAL A 93 -3.78 -1.01 -13.65
C VAL A 93 -5.24 -1.20 -14.05
N SER A 94 -5.65 -2.44 -14.34
CA SER A 94 -7.03 -2.79 -14.72
C SER A 94 -8.07 -2.51 -13.62
N LEU A 95 -7.64 -2.39 -12.36
CA LEU A 95 -8.53 -2.08 -11.23
C LEU A 95 -8.84 -0.58 -11.13
N PHE A 96 -8.05 0.27 -11.77
CA PHE A 96 -8.37 1.69 -11.86
C PHE A 96 -9.40 1.90 -12.98
N GLY A 97 -10.64 2.15 -12.59
CA GLY A 97 -11.72 2.44 -13.54
C GLY A 97 -11.40 3.69 -14.38
N LEU A 98 -11.98 3.74 -15.59
CA LEU A 98 -11.79 4.83 -16.57
C LEU A 98 -11.99 6.23 -15.96
N GLY A 99 -12.91 6.37 -15.01
CA GLY A 99 -13.21 7.63 -14.33
C GLY A 99 -12.01 8.23 -13.59
N PHE A 100 -11.13 7.42 -12.99
CA PHE A 100 -9.92 7.94 -12.34
C PHE A 100 -8.99 8.62 -13.36
N TRP A 101 -8.73 7.94 -14.48
CA TRP A 101 -7.87 8.45 -15.55
C TRP A 101 -8.40 9.75 -16.14
N LEU A 102 -9.71 9.79 -16.40
CA LEU A 102 -10.40 10.96 -16.95
C LEU A 102 -10.39 12.15 -15.97
N VAL A 103 -10.68 11.92 -14.69
CA VAL A 103 -10.68 13.00 -13.68
C VAL A 103 -9.28 13.57 -13.52
N SER A 104 -8.26 12.72 -13.40
CA SER A 104 -6.86 13.19 -13.30
C SER A 104 -6.44 13.98 -14.54
N ALA A 105 -6.76 13.48 -15.75
CA ALA A 105 -6.47 14.20 -16.99
C ALA A 105 -7.21 15.54 -17.07
N LEU A 106 -8.48 15.58 -16.64
CA LEU A 106 -9.28 16.80 -16.62
C LEU A 106 -8.72 17.83 -15.63
N VAL A 107 -8.32 17.41 -14.43
CA VAL A 107 -7.68 18.28 -13.44
C VAL A 107 -6.37 18.86 -13.99
N THR A 108 -5.55 18.04 -14.65
CA THR A 108 -4.31 18.52 -15.30
C THR A 108 -4.63 19.52 -16.42
N LEU A 109 -5.64 19.24 -17.25
CA LEU A 109 -6.02 20.11 -18.37
C LEU A 109 -6.58 21.46 -17.88
N ILE A 110 -7.38 21.46 -16.82
CA ILE A 110 -7.89 22.68 -16.19
C ILE A 110 -6.71 23.49 -15.62
N GLY A 111 -5.77 22.83 -14.93
CA GLY A 111 -4.54 23.47 -14.45
C GLY A 111 -3.75 24.12 -15.59
N ALA A 112 -3.60 23.41 -16.71
CA ALA A 112 -2.94 23.92 -17.92
C ALA A 112 -3.65 25.16 -18.47
N ALA A 113 -4.97 25.09 -18.63
CA ALA A 113 -5.78 26.17 -19.19
C ALA A 113 -5.74 27.44 -18.32
N VAL A 114 -5.72 27.29 -16.99
CA VAL A 114 -5.60 28.41 -16.06
C VAL A 114 -4.23 29.08 -16.17
N VAL A 115 -3.16 28.29 -16.31
CA VAL A 115 -1.81 28.84 -16.52
C VAL A 115 -1.72 29.54 -17.87
N LEU A 116 -2.13 28.90 -18.97
CA LEU A 116 -2.04 29.46 -20.31
C LEU A 116 -2.92 30.71 -20.53
N SER A 117 -4.06 30.80 -19.86
CA SER A 117 -5.00 31.92 -20.04
C SER A 117 -4.55 33.22 -19.36
N ASN A 118 -3.49 33.20 -18.55
CA ASN A 118 -3.02 34.35 -17.74
C ASN A 118 -4.14 35.02 -16.90
N VAL A 119 -5.22 34.29 -16.61
CA VAL A 119 -6.38 34.83 -15.87
C VAL A 119 -6.06 35.06 -14.39
N VAL A 120 -5.10 34.31 -13.85
CA VAL A 120 -4.68 34.39 -12.45
C VAL A 120 -3.27 34.96 -12.39
N SER A 121 -3.07 36.02 -11.62
CA SER A 121 -1.77 36.70 -11.46
C SER A 121 -0.66 35.80 -10.89
N ASP A 122 -1.03 34.68 -10.25
CA ASP A 122 -0.15 33.83 -9.46
C ASP A 122 -0.16 32.37 -9.97
N GLN A 123 0.17 32.20 -11.25
CA GLN A 123 0.13 30.92 -12.00
C GLN A 123 0.93 29.80 -11.33
N GLU A 124 2.05 30.15 -10.69
CA GLU A 124 2.91 29.18 -10.02
C GLU A 124 2.23 28.49 -8.83
N VAL A 125 1.32 29.20 -8.14
CA VAL A 125 0.58 28.64 -6.99
C VAL A 125 -0.38 27.55 -7.44
N VAL A 126 -1.05 27.76 -8.59
CA VAL A 126 -1.96 26.77 -9.18
C VAL A 126 -1.19 25.50 -9.57
N LEU A 127 -0.02 25.65 -10.18
CA LEU A 127 0.83 24.52 -10.55
C LEU A 127 1.35 23.74 -9.32
N ARG A 128 1.74 24.46 -8.26
CA ARG A 128 2.23 23.90 -6.99
C ARG A 128 1.13 23.22 -6.15
N ALA A 129 -0.13 23.62 -6.31
CA ALA A 129 -1.27 22.99 -5.63
C ALA A 129 -1.81 21.78 -6.41
N SER A 130 -1.86 21.86 -7.74
CA SER A 130 -2.45 20.82 -8.59
C SER A 130 -1.66 19.50 -8.61
N GLY A 131 -0.33 19.55 -8.58
CA GLY A 131 0.51 18.34 -8.52
C GLY A 131 0.17 17.46 -7.29
N PRO A 132 0.30 17.98 -6.06
CA PRO A 132 -0.05 17.24 -4.85
C PRO A 132 -1.53 16.83 -4.74
N LEU A 133 -2.45 17.58 -5.37
CA LEU A 133 -3.88 17.22 -5.41
C LEU A 133 -4.11 15.90 -6.14
N LEU A 134 -3.42 15.70 -7.29
CA LEU A 134 -3.50 14.45 -8.05
C LEU A 134 -2.98 13.27 -7.22
N ALA A 135 -1.85 13.46 -6.54
CA ALA A 135 -1.31 12.46 -5.62
C ALA A 135 -2.28 12.15 -4.46
N PHE A 136 -2.94 13.16 -3.89
CA PHE A 136 -3.97 12.99 -2.86
C PHE A 136 -5.15 12.15 -3.38
N LEU A 137 -5.74 12.51 -4.52
CA LEU A 137 -6.84 11.77 -5.13
C LEU A 137 -6.44 10.33 -5.46
N GLY A 138 -5.26 10.15 -6.03
CA GLY A 138 -4.73 8.85 -6.38
C GLY A 138 -4.43 7.97 -5.16
N THR A 139 -3.95 8.54 -4.05
CA THR A 139 -3.80 7.77 -2.79
C THR A 139 -5.14 7.34 -2.21
N ILE A 140 -6.18 8.17 -2.27
CA ILE A 140 -7.52 7.76 -1.82
C ILE A 140 -8.02 6.57 -2.63
N VAL A 141 -7.85 6.62 -3.96
CA VAL A 141 -8.30 5.54 -4.86
C VAL A 141 -7.46 4.27 -4.66
N ALA A 142 -6.13 4.39 -4.63
CA ALA A 142 -5.20 3.27 -4.46
C ALA A 142 -5.46 2.47 -3.17
N PHE A 143 -5.85 3.14 -2.10
CA PHE A 143 -6.02 2.53 -0.78
C PHE A 143 -7.48 2.22 -0.40
N ARG A 144 -8.46 2.42 -1.29
CA ARG A 144 -9.87 2.04 -1.06
C ARG A 144 -10.03 0.56 -0.63
N GLY A 145 -9.20 -0.34 -1.15
CA GLY A 145 -9.26 -1.77 -0.82
C GLY A 145 -9.00 -2.09 0.66
N ARG A 146 -8.17 -1.29 1.35
CA ARG A 146 -7.84 -1.51 2.77
C ARG A 146 -9.03 -1.29 3.71
N GLY A 147 -10.00 -0.46 3.30
CA GLY A 147 -11.22 -0.19 4.07
C GLY A 147 -12.33 -1.24 3.85
N ALA A 148 -12.25 -2.05 2.80
CA ALA A 148 -13.34 -2.91 2.36
C ALA A 148 -13.38 -4.31 3.00
N ARG A 149 -12.71 -4.54 4.14
CA ARG A 149 -12.64 -5.85 4.85
C ARG A 149 -12.21 -7.04 3.97
N VAL A 150 -11.54 -6.80 2.84
CA VAL A 150 -10.99 -7.85 1.95
C VAL A 150 -9.64 -8.36 2.46
N LEU A 151 -9.15 -7.84 3.59
CA LEU A 151 -7.84 -8.13 4.16
C LEU A 151 -7.66 -9.64 4.43
N GLU A 152 -8.72 -10.35 4.82
CA GLU A 152 -8.64 -11.80 5.08
C GLU A 152 -8.39 -12.60 3.80
N LEU A 153 -8.94 -12.18 2.66
CA LEU A 153 -8.65 -12.79 1.35
C LEU A 153 -7.27 -12.38 0.82
N GLU A 154 -6.81 -11.16 1.14
CA GLU A 154 -5.47 -10.70 0.81
C GLU A 154 -4.37 -11.39 1.66
N LEU A 155 -4.70 -11.85 2.87
CA LEU A 155 -3.77 -12.61 3.73
C LEU A 155 -3.49 -14.03 3.23
N VAL A 156 -4.40 -14.59 2.42
CA VAL A 156 -4.22 -15.90 1.77
C VAL A 156 -3.45 -15.78 0.45
N CYS A 157 -3.36 -14.56 -0.11
CA CYS A 157 -2.67 -14.30 -1.37
C CYS A 157 -1.15 -14.13 -1.19
N LEU A 158 -0.38 -14.60 -2.19
CA LEU A 158 1.08 -14.52 -2.24
C LEU A 158 1.65 -13.08 -2.12
N PRO A 159 1.06 -12.03 -2.75
CA PRO A 159 1.48 -10.66 -2.53
C PRO A 159 0.88 -10.08 -1.24
N SER A 160 1.73 -9.49 -0.39
CA SER A 160 1.25 -8.88 0.84
C SER A 160 0.35 -7.66 0.56
N PRO A 161 -0.63 -7.35 1.43
CA PRO A 161 -1.48 -6.15 1.29
C PRO A 161 -0.69 -4.85 1.11
N LEU A 162 0.50 -4.80 1.71
CA LEU A 162 1.43 -3.69 1.63
C LEU A 162 2.13 -3.60 0.28
N GLN A 163 2.49 -4.74 -0.33
CA GLN A 163 3.04 -4.77 -1.69
C GLN A 163 2.01 -4.32 -2.72
N LEU A 164 0.73 -4.71 -2.56
CA LEU A 164 -0.36 -4.24 -3.41
C LEU A 164 -0.56 -2.73 -3.30
N ALA A 165 -0.56 -2.21 -2.06
CA ALA A 165 -0.60 -0.77 -1.81
C ALA A 165 0.56 -0.01 -2.47
N LEU A 166 1.79 -0.51 -2.33
CA LEU A 166 2.97 0.07 -2.98
C LEU A 166 2.87 0.01 -4.50
N ALA A 167 2.43 -1.11 -5.05
CA ALA A 167 2.23 -1.26 -6.49
C ALA A 167 1.21 -0.22 -7.02
N ARG A 168 0.09 -0.03 -6.32
CA ARG A 168 -0.91 1.00 -6.66
C ARG A 168 -0.37 2.41 -6.54
N LEU A 169 0.43 2.70 -5.51
CA LEU A 169 1.09 3.99 -5.34
C LEU A 169 2.06 4.28 -6.51
N VAL A 170 2.83 3.28 -6.95
CA VAL A 170 3.76 3.42 -8.09
C VAL A 170 3.01 3.73 -9.37
N ILE A 171 1.86 3.09 -9.63
CA ILE A 171 1.02 3.35 -10.82
C ILE A 171 0.53 4.80 -10.80
N VAL A 172 -0.09 5.21 -9.70
CA VAL A 172 -0.64 6.55 -9.53
C VAL A 172 0.45 7.60 -9.67
N LEU A 173 1.53 7.46 -8.91
CA LEU A 173 2.64 8.41 -8.91
C LEU A 173 3.30 8.48 -10.29
N GLY A 174 3.49 7.34 -10.95
CA GLY A 174 4.06 7.27 -12.29
C GLY A 174 3.16 7.96 -13.33
N TYR A 175 1.84 7.79 -13.23
CA TYR A 175 0.88 8.47 -14.09
C TYR A 175 0.85 9.98 -13.86
N ASP A 176 0.80 10.41 -12.59
CA ASP A 176 0.82 11.83 -12.22
C ASP A 176 2.12 12.50 -12.69
N VAL A 177 3.25 11.80 -12.57
CA VAL A 177 4.54 12.27 -13.10
C VAL A 177 4.50 12.37 -14.62
N GLY A 178 3.95 11.38 -15.32
CA GLY A 178 3.77 11.41 -16.78
C GLY A 178 2.92 12.59 -17.24
N LEU A 179 1.78 12.82 -16.58
CA LEU A 179 0.89 13.97 -16.83
C LEU A 179 1.60 15.29 -16.56
N GLY A 180 2.31 15.41 -15.43
CA GLY A 180 3.05 16.62 -15.08
C GLY A 180 4.17 16.93 -16.06
N LEU A 181 4.87 15.90 -16.58
CA LEU A 181 5.88 16.06 -17.62
C LEU A 181 5.25 16.52 -18.95
N ALA A 182 4.15 15.89 -19.37
CA ALA A 182 3.41 16.30 -20.56
C ALA A 182 2.92 17.76 -20.43
N LEU A 183 2.38 18.14 -19.28
CA LEU A 183 1.99 19.51 -18.97
C LEU A 183 3.18 20.48 -19.05
N SER A 184 4.31 20.12 -18.46
CA SER A 184 5.53 20.96 -18.48
C SER A 184 6.03 21.19 -19.91
N LEU A 185 5.92 20.19 -20.78
CA LEU A 185 6.26 20.30 -22.20
C LEU A 185 5.29 21.21 -22.97
N VAL A 186 3.98 21.08 -22.70
CA VAL A 186 2.95 21.95 -23.32
C VAL A 186 3.17 23.41 -22.92
N LEU A 187 3.42 23.67 -21.64
CA LEU A 187 3.69 25.02 -21.13
C LEU A 187 4.98 25.59 -21.72
N TRP A 188 6.03 24.78 -21.82
CA TRP A 188 7.27 25.20 -22.48
C TRP A 188 7.07 25.53 -23.96
N ALA A 189 6.31 24.72 -24.70
CA ALA A 189 5.95 25.01 -26.09
C ALA A 189 5.10 26.29 -26.22
N GLY A 190 4.30 26.61 -25.20
CA GLY A 190 3.57 27.87 -25.07
C GLY A 190 4.43 29.08 -24.65
N GLY A 191 5.74 28.91 -24.50
CA GLY A 191 6.68 29.98 -24.13
C GLY A 191 6.83 30.22 -22.62
N SER A 192 6.24 29.38 -21.78
CA SER A 192 6.30 29.53 -20.32
C SER A 192 7.61 28.96 -19.75
N GLY A 193 8.66 29.78 -19.69
CA GLY A 193 9.87 29.51 -18.88
C GLY A 193 10.67 28.26 -19.27
N GLN A 194 11.53 27.80 -18.36
CA GLN A 194 12.38 26.62 -18.55
C GLN A 194 11.65 25.34 -18.12
N VAL A 195 11.70 24.28 -18.95
CA VAL A 195 11.08 22.97 -18.64
C VAL A 195 11.47 22.47 -17.26
N LEU A 196 12.77 22.54 -16.91
CA LEU A 196 13.25 22.04 -15.63
C LEU A 196 12.60 22.77 -14.44
N ALA A 197 12.52 24.10 -14.50
CA ALA A 197 11.90 24.89 -13.43
C ALA A 197 10.41 24.55 -13.28
N LEU A 198 9.68 24.41 -14.39
CA LEU A 198 8.28 23.97 -14.38
C LEU A 198 8.13 22.57 -13.78
N THR A 199 9.00 21.63 -14.16
CA THR A 199 8.95 20.26 -13.62
C THR A 199 9.20 20.23 -12.12
N LEU A 200 10.21 20.95 -11.64
CA LEU A 200 10.52 21.03 -10.21
C LEU A 200 9.38 21.71 -9.42
N ALA A 201 8.71 22.70 -10.01
CA ALA A 201 7.63 23.45 -9.37
C ALA A 201 6.48 22.56 -8.87
N TRP A 202 6.11 21.50 -9.62
CA TRP A 202 5.07 20.56 -9.19
C TRP A 202 5.63 19.25 -8.63
N LEU A 203 6.80 18.79 -9.09
CA LEU A 203 7.36 17.50 -8.69
C LEU A 203 7.84 17.49 -7.23
N MET A 204 8.52 18.56 -6.80
CA MET A 204 9.04 18.68 -5.43
C MET A 204 7.93 18.62 -4.37
N PRO A 205 6.84 19.41 -4.47
CA PRO A 205 5.76 19.33 -3.49
C PRO A 205 4.97 18.02 -3.59
N LEU A 206 4.83 17.45 -4.78
CA LEU A 206 4.21 16.14 -4.96
C LEU A 206 4.99 15.05 -4.22
N LEU A 207 6.33 15.04 -4.34
CA LEU A 207 7.19 14.11 -3.59
C LEU A 207 7.09 14.30 -2.08
N LEU A 208 7.04 15.55 -1.61
CA LEU A 208 6.86 15.86 -0.19
C LEU A 208 5.53 15.31 0.34
N VAL A 209 4.42 15.65 -0.31
CA VAL A 209 3.07 15.23 0.12
C VAL A 209 2.92 13.71 0.02
N ALA A 210 3.41 13.08 -1.04
CA ALA A 210 3.38 11.63 -1.19
C ALA A 210 4.22 10.92 -0.11
N GLY A 211 5.44 11.39 0.16
CA GLY A 211 6.31 10.84 1.20
C GLY A 211 5.71 10.99 2.59
N LEU A 212 5.13 12.16 2.89
CA LEU A 212 4.47 12.45 4.16
C LEU A 212 3.21 11.59 4.33
N ALA A 213 2.35 11.52 3.31
CA ALA A 213 1.15 10.67 3.32
C ALA A 213 1.49 9.20 3.55
N LEU A 214 2.53 8.69 2.87
CA LEU A 214 2.98 7.32 3.03
C LEU A 214 3.49 7.05 4.46
N LEU A 215 4.31 7.96 5.01
CA LEU A 215 4.83 7.80 6.37
C LEU A 215 3.71 7.85 7.43
N LEU A 216 2.78 8.80 7.30
CA LEU A 216 1.63 8.91 8.21
C LEU A 216 0.70 7.70 8.09
N SER A 217 0.57 7.11 6.90
CA SER A 217 -0.26 5.91 6.67
C SER A 217 0.21 4.67 7.45
N LEU A 218 1.46 4.68 7.96
CA LEU A 218 1.96 3.63 8.84
C LEU A 218 1.33 3.69 10.25
N ARG A 219 0.77 4.83 10.64
CA ARG A 219 0.22 5.08 11.99
C ARG A 219 -1.25 5.46 11.98
N LEU A 220 -1.73 6.00 10.88
CA LEU A 220 -3.07 6.57 10.72
C LEU A 220 -3.81 5.87 9.57
N PRO A 221 -5.15 5.88 9.56
CA PRO A 221 -5.89 5.46 8.39
C PRO A 221 -5.47 6.31 7.18
N VAL A 222 -5.36 5.67 6.02
CA VAL A 222 -4.77 6.27 4.82
C VAL A 222 -5.46 7.58 4.43
N GLN A 223 -6.79 7.65 4.58
CA GLN A 223 -7.55 8.87 4.31
C GLN A 223 -7.11 10.04 5.21
N ALA A 224 -6.93 9.80 6.52
CA ALA A 224 -6.46 10.83 7.44
C ALA A 224 -5.01 11.24 7.13
N ALA A 225 -4.15 10.26 6.82
CA ALA A 225 -2.75 10.52 6.45
C ALA A 225 -2.63 11.38 5.19
N ALA A 226 -3.38 11.05 4.14
CA ALA A 226 -3.40 11.79 2.89
C ALA A 226 -3.97 13.20 3.08
N SER A 227 -5.07 13.35 3.83
CA SER A 227 -5.69 14.65 4.11
C SER A 227 -4.79 15.56 4.95
N LEU A 228 -4.08 15.02 5.94
CA LEU A 228 -3.11 15.79 6.74
C LEU A 228 -1.90 16.22 5.91
N ALA A 229 -1.37 15.32 5.07
CA ALA A 229 -0.24 15.64 4.23
C ALA A 229 -0.59 16.73 3.20
N TYR A 230 -1.69 16.56 2.47
CA TYR A 230 -2.12 17.56 1.49
C TYR A 230 -2.61 18.85 2.14
N GLY A 231 -3.36 18.76 3.24
CA GLY A 231 -3.85 19.90 3.99
C GLY A 231 -2.73 20.75 4.59
N SER A 232 -1.66 20.12 5.11
CA SER A 232 -0.49 20.87 5.60
C SER A 232 0.24 21.63 4.48
N TRP A 233 0.33 21.05 3.28
CA TRP A 233 0.88 21.74 2.11
C TRP A 233 0.02 22.93 1.67
N LEU A 234 -1.30 22.75 1.62
CA LEU A 234 -2.22 23.86 1.31
C LEU A 234 -2.13 24.98 2.35
N ALA A 235 -2.07 24.65 3.64
CA ALA A 235 -1.88 25.62 4.70
C ALA A 235 -0.57 26.39 4.52
N PHE A 236 0.52 25.69 4.18
CA PHE A 236 1.80 26.31 3.86
C PHE A 236 1.71 27.28 2.66
N LEU A 237 1.04 26.89 1.58
CA LEU A 237 0.83 27.77 0.43
C LEU A 237 0.04 29.04 0.81
N VAL A 238 -1.06 28.89 1.56
CA VAL A 238 -1.88 30.02 2.02
C VAL A 238 -1.09 30.96 2.92
N ILE A 239 -0.34 30.42 3.89
CA ILE A 239 0.49 31.23 4.81
C ILE A 239 1.59 31.95 4.02
N SER A 240 2.25 31.27 3.09
CA SER A 240 3.31 31.86 2.27
C SER A 240 2.79 33.00 1.39
N SER A 241 1.57 32.86 0.86
CA SER A 241 0.88 33.90 0.09
C SER A 241 0.47 35.08 0.97
N ALA A 242 -0.15 34.83 2.11
CA ALA A 242 -0.59 35.88 3.04
C ALA A 242 0.56 36.73 3.61
N THR A 243 1.76 36.14 3.75
CA THR A 243 2.94 36.81 4.32
C THR A 243 3.85 37.46 3.27
N ASN A 244 3.49 37.42 1.97
CA ASN A 244 4.34 37.85 0.84
C ASN A 244 5.73 37.18 0.82
N LEU A 245 5.91 36.07 1.54
CA LEU A 245 7.17 35.31 1.56
C LEU A 245 7.31 34.39 0.34
N GLN A 246 6.34 34.41 -0.59
CA GLN A 246 6.36 33.62 -1.81
C GLN A 246 7.68 33.79 -2.58
N ALA A 247 8.11 35.03 -2.79
CA ALA A 247 9.31 35.35 -3.55
C ALA A 247 10.61 34.83 -2.90
N LEU A 248 10.62 34.57 -1.59
CA LEU A 248 11.78 34.08 -0.86
C LEU A 248 11.74 32.55 -0.72
N LEU A 249 10.62 32.00 -0.21
CA LEU A 249 10.48 30.60 0.14
C LEU A 249 10.25 29.68 -1.07
N LEU A 250 9.73 30.22 -2.17
CA LEU A 250 9.42 29.45 -3.38
C LEU A 250 10.40 29.71 -4.53
N THR A 251 11.57 30.28 -4.22
CA THR A 251 12.68 30.31 -5.16
C THR A 251 13.04 28.89 -5.59
N PRO A 252 13.43 28.67 -6.86
CA PRO A 252 13.70 27.33 -7.38
C PRO A 252 14.80 26.59 -6.60
N THR A 253 15.74 27.31 -5.99
CA THR A 253 16.79 26.76 -5.13
C THR A 253 16.24 26.24 -3.80
N LEU A 254 15.37 27.00 -3.13
CA LEU A 254 14.77 26.57 -1.87
C LEU A 254 13.67 25.52 -2.07
N LEU A 255 13.07 25.44 -3.26
CA LEU A 255 12.07 24.43 -3.61
C LEU A 255 12.64 22.99 -3.68
N VAL A 256 13.96 22.85 -3.90
CA VAL A 256 14.63 21.54 -3.89
C VAL A 256 14.60 20.92 -2.49
N LEU A 257 14.67 21.74 -1.44
CA LEU A 257 14.71 21.29 -0.05
C LEU A 257 13.48 20.44 0.35
N PRO A 258 12.23 20.91 0.14
CA PRO A 258 11.05 20.09 0.42
C PRO A 258 10.98 18.82 -0.44
N GLY A 259 11.47 18.85 -1.68
CA GLY A 259 11.56 17.63 -2.51
C GLY A 259 12.56 16.61 -1.98
N CYS A 260 13.74 17.05 -1.54
CA CYS A 260 14.74 16.21 -0.89
C CYS A 260 14.20 15.61 0.42
N ILE A 261 13.49 16.41 1.22
CA ILE A 261 12.80 15.92 2.43
C ILE A 261 11.75 14.87 2.04
N GLY A 262 10.93 15.14 1.01
CA GLY A 262 9.95 14.19 0.48
C GLY A 262 10.57 12.85 0.07
N LEU A 263 11.67 12.87 -0.67
CA LEU A 263 12.42 11.68 -1.05
C LEU A 263 12.98 10.93 0.15
N ALA A 264 13.53 11.64 1.14
CA ALA A 264 14.01 11.04 2.38
C ALA A 264 12.87 10.37 3.16
N LEU A 265 11.70 11.02 3.27
CA LEU A 265 10.52 10.46 3.92
C LEU A 265 10.01 9.22 3.18
N LEU A 266 9.99 9.26 1.84
CA LEU A 266 9.63 8.10 1.02
C LEU A 266 10.59 6.94 1.25
N ALA A 267 11.90 7.19 1.24
CA ALA A 267 12.93 6.18 1.50
C ALA A 267 12.80 5.58 2.91
N ILE A 268 12.58 6.41 3.93
CA ILE A 268 12.37 5.96 5.31
C ILE A 268 11.10 5.12 5.42
N ALA A 269 10.00 5.54 4.78
CA ALA A 269 8.76 4.77 4.78
C ALA A 269 8.96 3.40 4.11
N LEU A 270 9.64 3.35 2.97
CA LEU A 270 9.98 2.11 2.26
C LEU A 270 10.88 1.19 3.11
N LEU A 271 11.89 1.76 3.80
CA LEU A 271 12.77 1.03 4.70
C LEU A 271 12.01 0.45 5.90
N ARG A 272 11.13 1.22 6.54
CA ARG A 272 10.29 0.74 7.64
C ARG A 272 9.37 -0.39 7.20
N ILE A 273 8.72 -0.21 6.05
CA ILE A 273 7.89 -1.24 5.40
C ILE A 273 8.71 -2.52 5.19
N HIS A 274 9.94 -2.38 4.71
CA HIS A 274 10.85 -3.51 4.49
C HIS A 274 11.24 -4.23 5.80
N THR A 275 11.53 -3.48 6.86
CA THR A 275 11.89 -4.07 8.17
C THR A 275 10.73 -4.80 8.82
N ASP A 276 9.51 -4.27 8.72
CA ASP A 276 8.32 -4.92 9.28
C ASP A 276 7.99 -6.23 8.56
N MET A 277 8.19 -6.28 7.23
CA MET A 277 8.07 -7.53 6.48
C MET A 277 9.10 -8.59 6.91
N HIS A 278 10.31 -8.17 7.31
CA HIS A 278 11.35 -9.09 7.75
C HIS A 278 11.11 -9.65 9.16
N ARG A 279 10.42 -8.92 10.04
CA ARG A 279 10.06 -9.40 11.38
C ARG A 279 8.96 -10.47 11.39
N LEU A 280 8.13 -10.53 10.35
CA LEU A 280 7.03 -11.49 10.23
C LEU A 280 7.47 -12.86 9.68
N LEU A 281 8.71 -12.99 9.20
CA LEU A 281 9.27 -14.26 8.79
C LEU A 281 10.08 -14.85 9.96
N PRO A 282 9.72 -16.03 10.48
CA PRO A 282 10.50 -16.65 11.55
C PRO A 282 11.95 -16.81 11.12
N HIS A 283 12.87 -16.31 11.95
CA HIS A 283 14.30 -16.54 11.77
C HIS A 283 14.60 -18.05 11.89
N PRO A 284 15.57 -18.55 11.10
CA PRO A 284 15.93 -19.97 11.07
C PRO A 284 16.44 -20.49 12.41
#